data_AF-A0A091UC52-F1
#
_entry.id   AF-A0A091UC52-F1
#
_cell.length_a   1.000
_cell.length_b   1.000
_cell.length_c   1.000
_cell.angle_alpha   90.00
_cell.angle_beta   90.00
_cell.angle_gamma   90.00
#
_symmetry.space_group_name_H-M   'P 1'
#
loop_
_entity.id
_entity.type
_entity.pdbx_description
1 polymer ?
#
loop_
_entity_poly.entity_id
_entity_poly.type
_entity_poly.pdbx_seq_one_letter_code
_entity_poly.pdbx_strand_id
1 'polypeptide(L)'
;LPLAAPPKEPVLMCRSNNYPKGFYCSWHLPSPTYIPDSFNISVIHGTREMVCEKDIFPKNRCHIRYIQLFSTVKYKVTLTVTNALGKSSTTLTFDEFAIVKPDPPENVVAKPVPNNPRRLEVSWQNPSSWPDPESFPLKFFLRYRPLILDQWQHVELSDGTSHTITDAYAGKEYIIQVAAKDNDIGTWSDWSVAVHATPWTEEPKHLTTEAQVT
;
A
#
# COMPACT_ATOMS: atom_id res chain seq x y z
N LEU A 1 -8.76 -21.68 -32.55
CA LEU A 1 -8.74 -20.21 -32.34
C LEU A 1 -9.73 -19.87 -31.25
N PRO A 2 -9.39 -19.00 -30.29
CA PRO A 2 -10.37 -18.55 -29.29
C PRO A 2 -11.51 -17.79 -29.99
N LEU A 3 -12.74 -17.98 -29.50
CA LEU A 3 -13.93 -17.35 -30.05
C LEU A 3 -14.04 -15.90 -29.56
N ALA A 4 -14.34 -14.98 -30.48
CA ALA A 4 -14.67 -13.60 -30.14
C ALA A 4 -15.92 -13.55 -29.24
N ALA A 5 -15.90 -12.69 -28.22
CA ALA A 5 -16.98 -12.58 -27.24
C ALA A 5 -17.37 -11.12 -26.97
N PRO A 6 -18.65 -10.85 -26.66
CA PRO A 6 -19.06 -9.54 -26.14
C PRO A 6 -18.42 -9.29 -24.77
N PRO A 7 -18.20 -8.02 -24.41
CA PRO A 7 -17.53 -7.70 -23.16
C PRO A 7 -18.45 -7.99 -21.98
N LYS A 8 -17.91 -8.62 -20.93
CA LYS A 8 -18.58 -8.74 -19.64
C LYS A 8 -18.47 -7.45 -18.84
N GLU A 9 -19.18 -7.38 -17.72
CA GLU A 9 -19.06 -6.29 -16.77
C GLU A 9 -17.59 -6.10 -16.34
N PRO A 10 -16.98 -4.93 -16.61
CA PRO A 10 -15.57 -4.70 -16.29
C PRO A 10 -15.37 -4.55 -14.78
N VAL A 11 -14.22 -4.99 -14.28
CA VAL A 11 -13.84 -4.71 -12.88
C VAL A 11 -13.29 -3.30 -12.82
N LEU A 12 -13.97 -2.42 -12.08
CA LEU A 12 -13.59 -1.03 -11.84
C LEU A 12 -13.17 -0.87 -10.38
N MET A 13 -12.06 -0.18 -10.13
CA MET A 13 -11.56 0.13 -8.79
C MET A 13 -11.05 1.57 -8.75
N CYS A 14 -11.39 2.32 -7.70
CA CYS A 14 -10.87 3.66 -7.46
C CYS A 14 -10.16 3.71 -6.10
N ARG A 15 -9.05 4.47 -6.02
CA ARG A 15 -8.20 4.58 -4.83
C ARG A 15 -7.51 5.94 -4.79
N SER A 16 -7.43 6.52 -3.59
CA SER A 16 -6.61 7.70 -3.31
C SER A 16 -5.38 7.29 -2.49
N ASN A 17 -4.21 7.27 -3.13
CA ASN A 17 -2.91 7.03 -2.49
C ASN A 17 -2.12 8.32 -2.24
N ASN A 18 -2.65 9.47 -2.68
CA ASN A 18 -2.02 10.78 -2.63
C ASN A 18 -2.97 11.87 -2.10
N TYR A 19 -3.89 11.49 -1.21
CA TYR A 19 -4.78 12.43 -0.53
C TYR A 19 -3.96 13.57 0.10
N PRO A 20 -4.41 14.84 0.03
CA PRO A 20 -5.69 15.33 -0.48
C PRO A 20 -5.66 15.76 -1.97
N LYS A 21 -4.67 15.32 -2.77
CA LYS A 21 -4.52 15.82 -4.16
C LYS A 21 -5.55 15.25 -5.14
N GLY A 22 -5.86 13.97 -5.02
CA GLY A 22 -6.78 13.30 -5.94
C GLY A 22 -6.93 11.82 -5.68
N PHE A 23 -7.47 11.13 -6.68
CA PHE A 23 -7.56 9.68 -6.71
C PHE A 23 -7.37 9.20 -8.15
N TYR A 24 -7.13 7.91 -8.31
CA TYR A 24 -7.16 7.26 -9.61
C TYR A 24 -8.24 6.20 -9.66
N CYS A 25 -8.73 5.93 -10.85
CA CYS A 25 -9.53 4.75 -11.14
C CYS A 25 -8.78 3.88 -12.15
N SER A 26 -8.86 2.57 -11.96
CA SER A 26 -8.26 1.58 -12.85
C SER A 26 -9.25 0.46 -13.13
N TRP A 27 -9.08 -0.20 -14.27
CA TRP A 27 -10.03 -1.21 -14.71
C TRP A 27 -9.41 -2.33 -15.54
N HIS A 28 -10.12 -3.45 -15.58
CA HIS A 28 -9.80 -4.57 -16.46
C HIS A 28 -11.04 -5.40 -16.76
N LEU A 29 -10.97 -6.24 -17.79
CA LEU A 29 -12.00 -7.24 -18.05
C LEU A 29 -11.66 -8.53 -17.30
N PRO A 30 -12.65 -9.19 -16.66
CA PRO A 30 -12.43 -10.44 -15.94
C PRO A 30 -12.11 -11.61 -16.89
N SER A 31 -12.46 -11.50 -18.17
CA SER A 31 -12.17 -12.48 -19.20
C SER A 31 -11.88 -11.79 -20.53
N PRO A 32 -10.92 -12.29 -21.33
CA PRO A 32 -10.61 -11.72 -22.65
C PRO A 32 -11.78 -11.88 -23.62
N THR A 33 -11.97 -10.89 -24.48
CA THR A 33 -12.98 -10.85 -25.57
C THR A 33 -12.42 -11.33 -26.91
N TYR A 34 -11.09 -11.38 -27.04
CA TYR A 34 -10.34 -11.73 -28.26
C TYR A 34 -10.63 -10.83 -29.47
N ILE A 35 -11.21 -9.65 -29.25
CA ILE A 35 -11.42 -8.59 -30.25
C ILE A 35 -11.12 -7.22 -29.62
N PRO A 36 -10.88 -6.15 -30.40
CA PRO A 36 -10.57 -4.84 -29.84
C PRO A 36 -11.71 -4.27 -28.98
N ASP A 37 -11.41 -3.90 -27.74
CA ASP A 37 -12.31 -3.25 -26.81
C ASP A 37 -11.98 -1.75 -26.66
N SER A 38 -13.02 -0.92 -26.53
CA SER A 38 -12.91 0.50 -26.23
C SER A 38 -13.52 0.83 -24.87
N PHE A 39 -12.81 1.61 -24.06
CA PHE A 39 -13.22 1.99 -22.70
C PHE A 39 -13.53 3.49 -22.62
N ASN A 40 -14.74 3.80 -22.17
CA ASN A 40 -15.18 5.16 -21.86
C ASN A 40 -15.53 5.26 -20.37
N ILE A 41 -14.99 6.28 -19.70
CA ILE A 41 -15.15 6.50 -18.27
C ILE A 41 -15.71 7.90 -18.04
N SER A 42 -16.79 7.98 -17.25
CA SER A 42 -17.44 9.21 -16.84
C SER A 42 -17.36 9.32 -15.33
N VAL A 43 -16.99 10.50 -14.82
CA VAL A 43 -16.88 10.77 -13.39
C VAL A 43 -17.74 11.98 -13.06
N ILE A 44 -18.65 11.82 -12.11
CA ILE A 44 -19.56 12.87 -11.66
C ILE A 44 -19.38 13.06 -10.16
N HIS A 45 -19.30 14.30 -9.70
CA HIS A 45 -19.32 14.67 -8.30
C HIS A 45 -20.52 15.60 -8.06
N GLY A 46 -21.59 15.06 -7.47
CA GLY A 46 -22.89 15.74 -7.38
C GLY A 46 -23.51 15.95 -8.76
N THR A 47 -23.52 17.19 -9.25
CA THR A 47 -23.97 17.56 -10.60
C THR A 47 -22.83 17.92 -11.55
N ARG A 48 -21.58 17.94 -11.05
CA ARG A 48 -20.42 18.37 -11.83
C ARG A 48 -19.76 17.19 -12.52
N GLU A 49 -19.54 17.30 -13.81
CA GLU A 49 -18.68 16.38 -14.56
C GLU A 49 -17.20 16.68 -14.24
N MET A 50 -16.44 15.62 -13.98
CA MET A 50 -15.05 15.69 -13.57
C MET A 50 -14.15 15.19 -14.69
N VAL A 51 -13.01 15.84 -14.86
CA VAL A 51 -12.00 15.41 -15.83
C VAL A 51 -11.25 14.20 -15.28
N CYS A 52 -11.15 13.15 -16.09
CA CYS A 52 -10.39 11.94 -15.82
C CYS A 52 -9.21 11.89 -16.82
N GLU A 53 -8.04 12.28 -16.32
CA GLU A 53 -6.78 12.36 -17.07
C GLU A 53 -6.24 10.93 -17.28
N LYS A 54 -6.42 10.37 -18.49
CA LYS A 54 -5.98 8.99 -18.80
C LYS A 54 -4.46 8.91 -18.91
N ASP A 55 -3.90 7.84 -18.35
CA ASP A 55 -2.47 7.54 -18.50
C ASP A 55 -2.13 7.20 -19.96
N ILE A 56 -0.93 7.61 -20.39
CA ILE A 56 -0.38 7.19 -21.69
C ILE A 56 -0.18 5.67 -21.68
N PHE A 57 0.41 5.16 -20.59
CA PHE A 57 0.52 3.75 -20.23
C PHE A 57 0.53 3.62 -18.69
N PRO A 58 -0.26 2.71 -18.09
CA PRO A 58 -1.25 1.82 -18.71
C PRO A 58 -2.55 2.56 -19.10
N LYS A 59 -3.09 2.29 -20.30
CA LYS A 59 -4.33 2.95 -20.81
C LYS A 59 -5.58 2.72 -19.96
N ASN A 60 -5.56 1.72 -19.07
CA ASN A 60 -6.69 1.33 -18.22
C ASN A 60 -6.65 2.01 -16.84
N ARG A 61 -6.06 3.19 -16.76
CA ARG A 61 -6.00 4.02 -15.56
C ARG A 61 -6.22 5.48 -15.93
N CYS A 62 -6.88 6.20 -15.04
CA CYS A 62 -6.92 7.66 -15.10
C CYS A 62 -6.90 8.29 -13.73
N HIS A 63 -6.53 9.57 -13.69
CA HIS A 63 -6.41 10.38 -12.49
C HIS A 63 -7.47 11.48 -12.45
N ILE A 64 -8.01 11.71 -11.26
CA ILE A 64 -9.03 12.73 -10.97
C ILE A 64 -8.53 13.56 -9.80
N ARG A 65 -8.56 14.89 -9.95
CA ARG A 65 -8.23 15.82 -8.86
C ARG A 65 -9.45 16.09 -8.00
N TYR A 66 -9.25 16.18 -6.69
CA TYR A 66 -10.31 16.63 -5.79
C TYR A 66 -10.58 18.13 -6.04
N ILE A 67 -11.85 18.51 -6.12
CA ILE A 67 -12.26 19.91 -6.31
C ILE A 67 -12.48 20.65 -5.00
N GLN A 68 -12.80 19.90 -3.96
CA GLN A 68 -13.06 20.38 -2.60
C GLN A 68 -12.69 19.23 -1.67
N LEU A 69 -12.05 19.57 -0.55
CA LEU A 69 -11.74 18.60 0.49
C LEU A 69 -12.90 18.46 1.45
N PHE A 70 -13.01 17.27 2.03
CA PHE A 70 -14.03 16.94 3.01
C PHE A 70 -15.45 17.06 2.47
N SER A 71 -15.65 16.77 1.18
CA SER A 71 -16.99 16.84 0.60
C SER A 71 -17.85 15.69 1.10
N THR A 72 -19.10 16.00 1.48
CA THR A 72 -20.13 14.99 1.77
C THR A 72 -20.84 14.51 0.51
N VAL A 73 -20.50 15.09 -0.64
CA VAL A 73 -21.05 14.71 -1.94
C VAL A 73 -20.30 13.49 -2.46
N LYS A 74 -21.05 12.51 -2.96
CA LYS A 74 -20.45 11.27 -3.46
C LYS A 74 -19.90 11.45 -4.88
N TYR A 75 -18.81 10.76 -5.15
CA TYR A 75 -18.33 10.52 -6.51
C TYR A 75 -19.10 9.36 -7.11
N LYS A 76 -19.55 9.51 -8.35
CA LYS A 76 -20.13 8.45 -9.18
C LYS A 76 -19.25 8.24 -10.41
N VAL A 77 -18.66 7.07 -10.52
CA VAL A 77 -17.77 6.67 -11.62
C VAL A 77 -18.46 5.60 -12.43
N THR A 78 -18.66 5.83 -13.72
CA THR A 78 -19.25 4.87 -14.66
C THR A 78 -18.24 4.52 -15.73
N LEU A 79 -17.90 3.24 -15.83
CA LEU A 79 -17.05 2.70 -16.88
C LEU A 79 -17.90 1.91 -17.86
N THR A 80 -17.83 2.22 -19.14
CA THR A 80 -18.46 1.47 -20.23
C THR A 80 -17.39 0.90 -21.13
N VAL A 81 -17.47 -0.41 -21.38
CA VAL A 81 -16.65 -1.13 -22.35
C VAL A 81 -17.52 -1.49 -23.55
N THR A 82 -16.98 -1.35 -24.76
CA THR A 82 -17.70 -1.62 -26.01
C THR A 82 -16.78 -2.28 -27.03
N ASN A 83 -17.29 -3.28 -27.73
CA ASN A 83 -16.66 -3.89 -28.90
C ASN A 83 -17.71 -4.19 -29.99
N ALA A 84 -17.29 -4.82 -31.09
CA ALA A 84 -18.16 -5.12 -32.22
C ALA A 84 -19.36 -6.04 -31.89
N LEU A 85 -19.32 -6.77 -30.77
CA LEU A 85 -20.35 -7.73 -30.36
C LEU A 85 -21.28 -7.18 -29.26
N GLY A 86 -20.97 -6.04 -28.65
CA GLY A 86 -21.84 -5.44 -27.65
C GLY A 86 -21.14 -4.45 -26.71
N LYS A 87 -21.84 -4.11 -25.62
CA LYS A 87 -21.35 -3.22 -24.58
C LYS A 87 -21.72 -3.73 -23.20
N SER A 88 -20.91 -3.37 -22.21
CA SER A 88 -21.21 -3.60 -20.79
C SER A 88 -20.66 -2.44 -19.95
N SER A 89 -21.16 -2.28 -18.73
CA SER A 89 -20.79 -1.14 -17.88
C SER A 89 -20.83 -1.47 -16.40
N THR A 90 -19.96 -0.81 -15.63
CA THR A 90 -19.86 -0.89 -14.17
C THR A 90 -19.94 0.50 -13.59
N THR A 91 -20.69 0.66 -12.50
CA THR A 91 -20.80 1.95 -11.80
C THR A 91 -20.38 1.80 -10.35
N LEU A 92 -19.47 2.66 -9.89
CA LEU A 92 -19.12 2.81 -8.47
C LEU A 92 -19.63 4.14 -7.95
N THR A 93 -20.10 4.15 -6.71
CA THR A 93 -20.44 5.37 -5.98
C THR A 93 -19.79 5.32 -4.60
N PHE A 94 -19.04 6.35 -4.22
CA PHE A 94 -18.29 6.37 -2.98
C PHE A 94 -18.14 7.78 -2.41
N ASP A 95 -17.97 7.84 -1.10
CA ASP A 95 -17.57 9.03 -0.36
C ASP A 95 -16.05 9.24 -0.49
N GLU A 96 -15.60 10.50 -0.51
CA GLU A 96 -14.19 10.90 -0.67
C GLU A 96 -13.25 10.10 0.24
N PHE A 97 -13.60 10.03 1.52
CA PHE A 97 -12.81 9.40 2.58
C PHE A 97 -12.73 7.88 2.48
N ALA A 98 -13.69 7.23 1.83
CA ALA A 98 -13.80 5.77 1.81
C ALA A 98 -12.74 5.11 0.92
N ILE A 99 -12.23 5.84 -0.07
CA ILE A 99 -11.25 5.33 -1.04
C ILE A 99 -9.80 5.71 -0.70
N VAL A 100 -9.59 6.42 0.41
CA VAL A 100 -8.25 6.77 0.88
C VAL A 100 -7.54 5.50 1.34
N LYS A 101 -6.42 5.19 0.70
CA LYS A 101 -5.54 4.07 1.03
C LYS A 101 -4.12 4.46 0.60
N PRO A 102 -3.28 4.95 1.53
CA PRO A 102 -1.88 5.31 1.24
C PRO A 102 -1.12 4.15 0.59
N ASP A 103 0.02 4.44 -0.03
CA ASP A 103 0.97 3.37 -0.38
C ASP A 103 1.70 2.84 0.88
N PRO A 104 2.32 1.65 0.83
CA PRO A 104 3.08 1.14 1.96
C PRO A 104 4.26 2.07 2.31
N PRO A 105 4.68 2.13 3.60
CA PRO A 105 5.88 2.84 4.01
C PRO A 105 7.11 2.45 3.18
N GLU A 106 7.93 3.43 2.87
CA GLU A 106 9.17 3.26 2.10
C GLU A 106 10.38 3.11 3.03
N ASN A 107 11.48 2.57 2.49
CA ASN A 107 12.77 2.52 3.18
C ASN A 107 12.69 1.95 4.61
N VAL A 108 11.90 0.88 4.79
CA VAL A 108 11.86 0.15 6.05
C VAL A 108 13.23 -0.46 6.30
N VAL A 109 13.79 -0.24 7.48
CA VAL A 109 15.08 -0.76 7.91
C VAL A 109 14.96 -1.23 9.34
N ALA A 110 15.59 -2.37 9.66
CA ALA A 110 15.69 -2.87 11.03
C ALA A 110 17.16 -3.14 11.37
N LYS A 111 17.63 -2.62 12.50
CA LYS A 111 19.02 -2.73 12.95
C LYS A 111 19.10 -3.29 14.38
N PRO A 112 20.12 -4.11 14.68
CA PRO A 112 20.40 -4.52 16.05
C PRO A 112 20.82 -3.32 16.89
N VAL A 113 20.33 -3.26 18.13
CA VAL A 113 20.78 -2.27 19.11
C VAL A 113 22.04 -2.83 19.80
N PRO A 114 23.20 -2.13 19.73
CA PRO A 114 24.44 -2.62 20.34
C PRO A 114 24.29 -3.00 21.82
N ASN A 115 24.94 -4.08 22.23
CA ASN A 115 24.92 -4.62 23.59
C ASN A 115 23.51 -5.00 24.11
N ASN A 116 22.51 -5.14 23.24
CA ASN A 116 21.14 -5.46 23.61
C ASN A 116 20.60 -6.65 22.79
N PRO A 117 20.68 -7.88 23.32
CA PRO A 117 20.35 -9.09 22.56
C PRO A 117 18.85 -9.31 22.35
N ARG A 118 18.00 -8.41 22.86
CA ARG A 118 16.53 -8.48 22.72
C ARG A 118 15.92 -7.25 22.05
N ARG A 119 16.74 -6.40 21.43
CA ARG A 119 16.28 -5.15 20.84
C ARG A 119 16.61 -5.04 19.36
N LEU A 120 15.62 -4.57 18.62
CA LEU A 120 15.74 -4.17 17.21
C LEU A 120 15.16 -2.77 17.06
N GLU A 121 15.95 -1.87 16.50
CA GLU A 121 15.47 -0.54 16.11
C GLU A 121 14.95 -0.62 14.68
N VAL A 122 13.68 -0.30 14.50
CA VAL A 122 13.00 -0.30 13.20
C VAL A 122 12.69 1.15 12.84
N SER A 123 12.99 1.55 11.61
CA SER A 123 12.64 2.85 11.07
C SER A 123 12.16 2.75 9.63
N TRP A 124 11.38 3.73 9.20
CA TRP A 124 10.79 3.82 7.86
C TRP A 124 10.61 5.27 7.43
N GLN A 125 10.09 5.47 6.22
CA GLN A 125 9.69 6.77 5.69
C GLN A 125 8.23 6.74 5.26
N ASN A 126 7.61 7.92 5.26
CA ASN A 126 6.30 8.10 4.65
C ASN A 126 6.37 7.75 3.15
N PRO A 127 5.29 7.21 2.58
CA PRO A 127 5.25 6.95 1.14
C PRO A 127 5.45 8.25 0.37
N SER A 128 6.29 8.23 -0.66
CA SER A 128 6.55 9.40 -1.52
C SER A 128 5.30 9.89 -2.26
N SER A 129 4.30 9.01 -2.41
CA SER A 129 2.99 9.34 -2.96
C SER A 129 2.16 10.23 -2.03
N TRP A 130 2.45 10.24 -0.72
CA TRP A 130 1.70 10.98 0.29
C TRP A 130 2.29 12.40 0.45
N PRO A 131 1.61 13.44 -0.07
CA PRO A 131 2.27 14.70 -0.37
C PRO A 131 2.39 15.66 0.83
N ASP A 132 1.56 15.49 1.86
CA ASP A 132 1.44 16.43 2.97
C ASP A 132 1.18 15.70 4.29
N PRO A 133 2.20 15.01 4.85
CA PRO A 133 2.07 14.29 6.11
C PRO A 133 1.94 15.21 7.33
N GLU A 134 2.23 16.51 7.20
CA GLU A 134 2.10 17.47 8.31
C GLU A 134 0.63 17.86 8.51
N SER A 135 -0.11 18.11 7.42
CA SER A 135 -1.55 18.39 7.50
C SER A 135 -2.40 17.13 7.57
N PHE A 136 -1.92 16.01 7.00
CA PHE A 136 -2.60 14.71 6.95
C PHE A 136 -1.69 13.62 7.51
N PRO A 137 -1.51 13.58 8.84
CA PRO A 137 -0.59 12.65 9.49
C PRO A 137 -1.02 11.20 9.29
N LEU A 138 -0.02 10.37 9.03
CA LEU A 138 -0.18 8.93 8.93
C LEU A 138 0.12 8.29 10.28
N LYS A 139 -0.66 7.27 10.62
CA LYS A 139 -0.32 6.26 11.61
C LYS A 139 0.18 5.00 10.96
N PHE A 140 0.92 4.21 11.73
CA PHE A 140 1.58 3.00 11.28
C PHE A 140 1.13 1.80 12.06
N PHE A 141 1.10 0.65 11.38
CA PHE A 141 0.92 -0.64 12.00
C PHE A 141 2.15 -1.46 11.71
N LEU A 142 2.94 -1.73 12.75
CA LEU A 142 4.12 -2.57 12.70
C LEU A 142 3.69 -4.00 13.01
N ARG A 143 4.15 -4.96 12.20
CA ARG A 143 4.09 -6.38 12.55
C ARG A 143 5.47 -7.00 12.50
N TYR A 144 5.75 -7.88 13.45
CA TYR A 144 7.00 -8.62 13.50
C TYR A 144 6.77 -10.02 14.07
N ARG A 145 7.59 -10.97 13.64
CA ARG A 145 7.66 -12.31 14.23
C ARG A 145 9.05 -12.90 14.03
N PRO A 146 9.54 -13.73 14.95
CA PRO A 146 10.73 -14.52 14.68
C PRO A 146 10.41 -15.57 13.61
N LEU A 147 11.40 -15.97 12.80
CA LEU A 147 11.21 -17.02 11.79
C LEU A 147 10.82 -18.39 12.38
N ILE A 148 11.14 -18.62 13.65
CA ILE A 148 10.83 -19.85 14.36
C ILE A 148 9.36 -19.97 14.81
N LEU A 149 8.56 -18.90 14.70
CA LEU A 149 7.14 -18.90 15.07
C LEU A 149 6.29 -18.29 13.95
N ASP A 150 5.06 -18.76 13.80
CA ASP A 150 4.11 -18.22 12.80
C ASP A 150 3.21 -17.09 13.35
N GLN A 151 3.29 -16.83 14.66
CA GLN A 151 2.47 -15.81 15.32
C GLN A 151 3.08 -14.41 15.15
N TRP A 152 2.30 -13.49 14.58
CA TRP A 152 2.65 -12.09 14.44
C TRP A 152 2.35 -11.29 15.72
N GLN A 153 3.36 -10.54 16.17
CA GLN A 153 3.21 -9.42 17.09
C GLN A 153 2.79 -8.18 16.30
N HIS A 154 1.99 -7.31 16.90
CA HIS A 154 1.44 -6.12 16.26
C HIS A 154 1.57 -4.91 17.18
N VAL A 155 1.94 -3.76 16.62
CA VAL A 155 2.04 -2.48 17.34
C VAL A 155 1.47 -1.38 16.45
N GLU A 156 0.42 -0.71 16.92
CA GLU A 156 -0.11 0.50 16.28
C GLU A 156 0.62 1.73 16.84
N LEU A 157 1.07 2.60 15.95
CA LEU A 157 1.90 3.76 16.24
C LEU A 157 1.23 4.98 15.63
N SER A 158 0.78 5.90 16.48
CA SER A 158 0.05 7.10 16.07
C SER A 158 0.96 8.24 15.62
N ASP A 159 2.25 8.18 15.95
CA ASP A 159 3.24 9.19 15.66
C ASP A 159 4.64 8.59 15.40
N GLY A 160 5.44 9.34 14.65
CA GLY A 160 6.82 8.99 14.33
C GLY A 160 6.99 7.93 13.24
N THR A 161 8.24 7.77 12.81
CA THR A 161 8.64 6.82 11.75
C THR A 161 9.67 5.80 12.22
N SER A 162 9.65 5.50 13.52
CA SER A 162 10.56 4.55 14.14
C SER A 162 9.95 3.89 15.38
N HIS A 163 10.34 2.66 15.65
CA HIS A 163 9.97 1.93 16.85
C HIS A 163 11.09 0.97 17.28
N THR A 164 11.28 0.81 18.60
CA THR A 164 12.21 -0.18 19.13
C THR A 164 11.43 -1.39 19.63
N ILE A 165 11.60 -2.54 18.96
CA ILE A 165 11.15 -3.84 19.45
C ILE A 165 12.01 -4.19 20.67
N THR A 166 11.41 -4.59 21.79
CA THR A 166 12.11 -4.82 23.07
C THR A 166 12.02 -6.25 23.62
N ASP A 167 11.21 -7.08 22.98
CA ASP A 167 10.91 -8.46 23.34
C ASP A 167 11.46 -9.46 22.31
N ALA A 168 12.47 -9.07 21.53
CA ALA A 168 13.05 -9.95 20.53
C ALA A 168 13.79 -11.14 21.18
N TYR A 169 13.70 -12.32 20.57
CA TYR A 169 14.45 -13.51 20.96
C TYR A 169 15.90 -13.38 20.50
N ALA A 170 16.83 -13.54 21.44
CA ALA A 170 18.25 -13.44 21.18
C ALA A 170 18.71 -14.44 20.09
N GLY A 171 19.48 -13.93 19.12
CA GLY A 171 20.04 -14.73 18.02
C GLY A 171 19.00 -15.34 17.08
N LYS A 172 17.74 -14.91 17.13
CA LYS A 172 16.71 -15.34 16.18
C LYS A 172 16.45 -14.26 15.15
N GLU A 173 16.37 -14.66 13.90
CA GLU A 173 16.02 -13.77 12.80
C GLU A 173 14.52 -13.48 12.81
N TYR A 174 14.17 -12.22 12.50
CA TYR A 174 12.81 -11.70 12.46
C TYR A 174 12.42 -11.28 11.05
N ILE A 175 11.15 -11.47 10.71
CA ILE A 175 10.50 -10.77 9.59
C ILE A 175 9.72 -9.59 10.16
N ILE A 176 9.90 -8.42 9.56
CA ILE A 176 9.31 -7.16 10.01
C ILE A 176 8.66 -6.45 8.81
N GLN A 177 7.45 -5.95 9.00
CA GLN A 177 6.71 -5.19 7.99
C GLN A 177 5.93 -4.05 8.63
N VAL A 178 5.71 -2.99 7.87
CA VAL A 178 4.96 -1.81 8.31
C VAL A 178 3.85 -1.51 7.31
N ALA A 179 2.68 -1.13 7.78
CA ALA A 179 1.60 -0.56 6.97
C ALA A 179 1.29 0.86 7.45
N ALA A 180 0.71 1.68 6.58
CA ALA A 180 0.35 3.07 6.85
C ALA A 180 -1.15 3.29 6.66
N LYS A 181 -1.72 4.21 7.43
CA LYS A 181 -3.10 4.69 7.24
C LYS A 181 -3.13 6.16 7.61
N ASP A 182 -3.99 6.93 6.96
CA ASP A 182 -4.41 8.21 7.52
C ASP A 182 -5.02 8.00 8.93
N ASN A 183 -4.81 8.97 9.81
CA ASN A 183 -5.25 8.87 11.20
C ASN A 183 -6.76 8.66 11.34
N ASP A 184 -7.56 9.33 10.50
CA ASP A 184 -9.01 9.42 10.66
C ASP A 184 -9.75 8.67 9.55
N ILE A 185 -9.26 8.72 8.31
CA ILE A 185 -10.00 8.27 7.14
C ILE A 185 -9.37 7.08 6.42
N GLY A 186 -10.12 6.48 5.51
CA GLY A 186 -9.61 5.44 4.64
C GLY A 186 -9.29 4.10 5.30
N THR A 187 -8.42 3.34 4.65
CA THR A 187 -8.01 1.98 5.02
C THR A 187 -6.50 1.84 5.07
N TRP A 188 -6.03 0.84 5.80
CA TRP A 188 -4.61 0.51 5.86
C TRP A 188 -4.06 0.19 4.46
N SER A 189 -2.85 0.66 4.19
CA SER A 189 -2.07 0.26 3.03
C SER A 189 -1.75 -1.23 3.08
N ASP A 190 -1.26 -1.76 1.95
CA ASP A 190 -0.69 -3.10 1.99
C ASP A 190 0.59 -3.09 2.84
N TRP A 191 1.01 -4.25 3.32
CA TRP A 191 2.27 -4.35 4.06
C TRP A 191 3.45 -3.95 3.18
N SER A 192 4.42 -3.24 3.77
CA SER A 192 5.70 -2.95 3.14
C SER A 192 6.40 -4.22 2.67
N VAL A 193 7.40 -4.07 1.81
CA VAL A 193 8.36 -5.15 1.57
C VAL A 193 8.92 -5.60 2.92
N ALA A 194 8.97 -6.91 3.12
CA ALA A 194 9.45 -7.50 4.36
C ALA A 194 10.95 -7.25 4.53
N VAL A 195 11.35 -6.86 5.73
CA VAL A 195 12.76 -6.75 6.10
C VAL A 195 13.12 -7.78 7.15
N HIS A 196 14.37 -8.19 7.10
CA HIS A 196 14.92 -9.22 7.94
C HIS A 196 15.99 -8.63 8.87
N ALA A 197 15.94 -8.99 10.14
CA ALA A 197 16.95 -8.57 11.10
C ALA A 197 17.12 -9.58 12.23
N THR A 198 18.34 -9.68 12.75
CA THR A 198 18.66 -10.48 13.94
C THR A 198 19.11 -9.51 15.03
N PRO A 199 18.60 -9.65 16.28
CA PRO A 199 19.08 -8.84 17.41
C PRO A 199 20.59 -8.99 17.62
N TRP A 200 21.17 -8.05 18.35
CA TRP A 200 22.61 -8.05 18.60
C TRP A 200 23.07 -9.38 19.22
N THR A 201 24.20 -9.89 18.73
CA THR A 201 24.88 -11.06 19.29
C THR A 201 26.31 -10.66 19.62
N GLU A 202 26.85 -11.20 20.71
CA GLU A 202 28.29 -11.09 20.95
C GLU A 202 29.02 -11.82 19.82
N GLU A 203 30.01 -11.16 19.22
CA GLU A 203 30.94 -11.88 18.36
C GLU A 203 31.59 -13.01 19.17
N PRO A 204 31.63 -14.24 18.66
CA PRO A 204 32.31 -15.31 19.36
C PRO A 204 33.76 -14.91 19.55
N LYS A 205 34.18 -14.71 20.81
CA LYS A 205 35.58 -14.50 21.15
C LYS A 205 36.34 -15.73 20.64
N HIS A 206 37.13 -15.56 19.58
CA HIS A 206 38.08 -16.59 19.16
C HIS A 206 39.00 -16.86 20.36
N LEU A 207 38.82 -18.02 20.99
CA LEU A 207 39.79 -18.57 21.94
C LEU A 207 41.05 -18.89 21.14
N THR A 208 41.97 -17.94 21.03
CA THR A 208 43.35 -18.23 20.65
C THR A 208 43.89 -19.21 21.68
N THR A 209 43.98 -20.48 21.28
CA THR A 209 44.63 -21.51 22.07
C THR A 209 46.12 -21.17 22.03
N GLU A 210 46.63 -20.54 23.09
CA GLU A 210 48.07 -20.47 23.31
C GLU A 210 48.55 -21.90 23.54
N ALA A 211 49.09 -22.52 22.49
CA ALA A 211 49.88 -23.71 22.63
C ALA A 211 51.15 -23.35 23.41
N GLN A 212 51.17 -23.65 24.71
CA GLN A 212 52.41 -23.75 25.47
C GLN A 212 53.26 -24.87 24.83
N VAL A 213 54.20 -24.47 23.98
CA VAL A 213 55.31 -25.34 23.59
C VAL A 213 56.32 -25.31 24.74
N THR A 214 56.56 -26.50 25.28
CA THR A 214 57.47 -26.83 26.38
C THR A 214 58.93 -26.70 25.95
#